data_AF-A0A956DKB7-F1
#
_entry.id   AF-A0A956DKB7-F1
#
_cell.length_a   1.000
_cell.length_b   1.000
_cell.length_c   1.000
_cell.angle_alpha   90.00
_cell.angle_beta   90.00
_cell.angle_gamma   90.00
#
_symmetry.space_group_name_H-M   'P 1'
#
loop_
_entity.id
_entity.type
_entity.pdbx_description
1 polymer ?
#
loop_
_entity_poly.entity_id
_entity_poly.type
_entity_poly.pdbx_seq_one_letter_code
_entity_poly.pdbx_strand_id
1 'polypeptide(L)'
;MKSSVLLLAPLTFCLILACGDGGETTSGGGASGAGGMDDGRVRPEPNGVHITEAEACDALQTAYKEKAMACAGQNVTVRTCPNFVKALYDPDCVEFDQGSVQGCVEHYQSVQCELLTEDGCVATVYPGSEPAGCP
;
A
#
# COMPACT_ATOMS: atom_id res chain seq x y z
N MET A 1 4.02 53.67 -8.49
CA MET A 1 4.15 54.29 -9.83
C MET A 1 4.97 53.35 -10.69
N LYS A 2 4.49 53.07 -11.93
CA LYS A 2 5.08 52.22 -13.00
C LYS A 2 4.95 50.71 -12.70
N SER A 3 3.92 49.99 -13.15
CA SER A 3 3.47 49.69 -14.52
C SER A 3 4.58 49.18 -15.43
N SER A 4 4.52 47.90 -15.79
CA SER A 4 4.70 47.44 -17.16
C SER A 4 3.97 46.10 -17.36
N VAL A 5 2.97 46.20 -18.23
CA VAL A 5 2.12 45.17 -18.84
C VAL A 5 2.73 44.82 -20.21
N LEU A 6 2.38 43.64 -20.77
CA LEU A 6 2.43 43.17 -22.18
C LEU A 6 3.20 41.83 -22.28
N LEU A 7 2.80 40.76 -22.99
CA LEU A 7 1.77 40.43 -24.00
C LEU A 7 1.55 38.89 -23.91
N LEU A 8 0.34 38.33 -23.92
CA LEU A 8 -0.48 37.98 -25.10
C LEU A 8 0.14 36.95 -26.06
N ALA A 9 -0.30 35.68 -25.96
CA ALA A 9 -0.86 34.92 -27.08
C ALA A 9 -1.62 33.67 -26.58
N PRO A 10 -2.86 33.40 -27.07
CA PRO A 10 -3.67 32.26 -26.70
C PRO A 10 -3.47 31.09 -27.67
N LEU A 11 -3.31 29.87 -27.16
CA LEU A 11 -3.46 28.66 -27.97
C LEU A 11 -4.79 28.00 -27.61
N THR A 12 -5.79 28.45 -28.34
CA THR A 12 -7.09 27.81 -28.52
C THR A 12 -6.91 26.40 -29.04
N PHE A 13 -7.25 25.40 -28.24
CA PHE A 13 -7.57 24.07 -28.73
C PHE A 13 -9.02 23.76 -28.36
N CYS A 14 -9.87 23.74 -29.38
CA CYS A 14 -11.30 23.53 -29.27
C CYS A 14 -11.63 22.03 -29.29
N LEU A 15 -12.57 21.68 -28.43
CA LEU A 15 -13.64 20.67 -28.54
C LEU A 15 -13.25 19.22 -28.87
N ILE A 16 -13.58 18.33 -27.92
CA ILE A 16 -14.63 17.35 -28.16
C ILE A 16 -15.60 17.39 -26.96
N LEU A 17 -16.86 17.73 -27.23
CA LEU A 17 -17.98 17.52 -26.32
C LEU A 17 -18.24 16.01 -26.21
N ALA A 18 -18.09 15.45 -25.02
CA ALA A 18 -18.82 14.27 -24.60
C ALA A 18 -19.85 14.71 -23.55
N CYS A 19 -21.11 14.39 -23.86
CA CYS A 19 -22.30 14.66 -23.08
C CYS A 19 -22.39 13.72 -21.86
N GLY A 20 -22.82 14.24 -20.72
CA GLY A 20 -23.10 13.51 -19.47
C GLY A 20 -23.07 14.54 -18.34
N ASP A 21 -24.09 15.38 -18.19
CA ASP A 21 -25.35 15.13 -17.47
C ASP A 21 -25.14 14.58 -16.05
N GLY A 22 -25.36 15.46 -15.07
CA GLY A 22 -25.94 15.10 -13.78
C GLY A 22 -24.99 14.63 -12.69
N GLY A 23 -24.97 15.40 -11.59
CA GLY A 23 -24.95 14.78 -10.26
C GLY A 23 -23.67 14.92 -9.45
N GLU A 24 -23.67 15.94 -8.59
CA GLU A 24 -23.40 15.82 -7.15
C GLU A 24 -21.99 15.45 -6.64
N THR A 25 -21.60 16.25 -5.65
CA THR A 25 -20.45 16.12 -4.75
C THR A 25 -20.19 14.70 -4.25
N THR A 26 -18.93 14.26 -4.33
CA THR A 26 -18.34 13.47 -3.24
C THR A 26 -16.82 13.69 -3.17
N SER A 27 -16.40 14.10 -1.98
CA SER A 27 -15.04 13.98 -1.49
C SER A 27 -14.77 12.50 -1.16
N GLY A 28 -13.66 11.96 -1.63
CA GLY A 28 -13.15 10.63 -1.30
C GLY A 28 -12.16 10.25 -2.40
N GLY A 29 -10.86 10.25 -2.19
CA GLY A 29 -10.16 9.52 -1.14
C GLY A 29 -9.73 8.18 -1.73
N GLY A 30 -8.49 8.13 -2.21
CA GLY A 30 -7.78 6.90 -2.61
C GLY A 30 -8.35 6.18 -3.83
N ALA A 31 -7.75 6.37 -5.00
CA ALA A 31 -7.94 5.45 -6.11
C ALA A 31 -7.33 4.10 -5.72
N SER A 32 -8.16 3.18 -5.25
CA SER A 32 -7.80 1.78 -5.07
C SER A 32 -7.75 1.08 -6.43
N GLY A 33 -6.59 0.50 -6.74
CA GLY A 33 -6.50 -0.86 -7.27
C GLY A 33 -6.59 -1.05 -8.77
N ALA A 34 -5.44 -1.29 -9.39
CA ALA A 34 -5.37 -2.17 -10.56
C ALA A 34 -5.73 -3.60 -10.12
N GLY A 35 -6.90 -4.08 -10.57
CA GLY A 35 -7.39 -5.46 -10.60
C GLY A 35 -6.79 -6.48 -9.62
N GLY A 36 -7.48 -6.75 -8.51
CA GLY A 36 -7.23 -7.89 -7.65
C GLY A 36 -8.54 -8.33 -7.00
N MET A 37 -8.77 -9.64 -6.92
CA MET A 37 -9.96 -10.24 -6.30
C MET A 37 -10.23 -9.59 -4.93
N ASP A 38 -11.46 -9.11 -4.70
CA ASP A 38 -11.92 -8.54 -3.43
C ASP A 38 -11.89 -9.62 -2.32
N ASP A 39 -10.71 -9.86 -1.78
CA ASP A 39 -10.46 -10.76 -0.64
C ASP A 39 -10.53 -10.02 0.70
N GLY A 40 -10.99 -8.77 0.68
CA GLY A 40 -11.15 -7.92 1.87
C GLY A 40 -9.84 -7.39 2.45
N ARG A 41 -8.71 -7.62 1.80
CA ARG A 41 -7.39 -7.19 2.27
C ARG A 41 -6.97 -5.87 1.67
N VAL A 42 -6.28 -5.06 2.46
CA VAL A 42 -5.70 -3.80 2.01
C VAL A 42 -4.48 -4.08 1.15
N ARG A 43 -4.38 -3.39 0.00
CA ARG A 43 -3.27 -3.49 -0.97
C ARG A 43 -2.72 -2.09 -1.24
N PRO A 44 -1.74 -1.61 -0.47
CA PRO A 44 -1.22 -0.27 -0.63
C PRO A 44 -0.44 -0.10 -1.93
N GLU A 45 -0.35 1.14 -2.43
CA GLU A 45 0.29 1.46 -3.70
C GLU A 45 1.82 1.27 -3.60
N PRO A 46 2.45 0.53 -4.53
CA PRO A 46 3.89 0.33 -4.51
C PRO A 46 4.67 1.60 -4.91
N ASN A 47 5.89 1.75 -4.41
CA ASN A 47 6.77 2.89 -4.74
C ASN A 47 7.96 2.54 -5.66
N GLY A 48 8.11 1.27 -6.04
CA GLY A 48 9.18 0.79 -6.91
C GLY A 48 10.49 0.50 -6.19
N VAL A 49 10.57 0.65 -4.86
CA VAL A 49 11.79 0.39 -4.08
C VAL A 49 11.73 -1.02 -3.51
N HIS A 50 12.72 -1.84 -3.86
CA HIS A 50 12.81 -3.22 -3.40
C HIS A 50 13.46 -3.29 -2.01
N ILE A 51 12.92 -4.12 -1.13
CA ILE A 51 13.51 -4.50 0.15
C ILE A 51 13.48 -6.03 0.31
N THR A 52 14.35 -6.54 1.17
CA THR A 52 14.44 -7.98 1.42
C THR A 52 13.20 -8.52 2.14
N GLU A 53 12.93 -9.82 1.98
CA GLU A 53 11.90 -10.55 2.74
C GLU A 53 12.07 -10.38 4.26
N ALA A 54 13.31 -10.37 4.75
CA ALA A 54 13.60 -10.18 6.17
C ALA A 54 13.22 -8.78 6.65
N GLU A 55 13.58 -7.73 5.91
CA GLU A 55 13.22 -6.34 6.23
C GLU A 55 11.70 -6.13 6.20
N ALA A 56 11.03 -6.65 5.16
CA ALA A 56 9.58 -6.57 5.04
C ALA A 56 8.89 -7.28 6.21
N CYS A 57 9.34 -8.50 6.54
CA CYS A 57 8.75 -9.28 7.62
C CYS A 57 8.94 -8.63 8.99
N ASP A 58 10.14 -8.14 9.29
CA ASP A 58 10.43 -7.46 10.56
C ASP A 58 9.54 -6.22 10.74
N ALA A 59 9.41 -5.39 9.70
CA ALA A 59 8.58 -4.19 9.74
C ALA A 59 7.10 -4.51 9.98
N LEU A 60 6.53 -5.45 9.21
CA LEU A 60 5.11 -5.81 9.32
C LEU A 60 4.80 -6.51 10.64
N GLN A 61 5.65 -7.45 11.06
CA GLN A 61 5.45 -8.18 12.31
C GLN A 61 5.56 -7.23 13.52
N THR A 62 6.51 -6.29 13.50
CA THR A 62 6.67 -5.28 14.55
C THR A 62 5.42 -4.41 14.65
N ALA A 63 4.95 -3.84 13.53
CA ALA A 63 3.76 -3.00 13.49
C ALA A 63 2.51 -3.75 14.00
N TYR A 64 2.32 -5.01 13.57
CA TYR A 64 1.22 -5.84 14.05
C TYR A 64 1.32 -6.10 15.55
N LYS A 65 2.49 -6.50 16.06
CA LYS A 65 2.70 -6.75 17.49
C LYS A 65 2.44 -5.51 18.33
N GLU A 66 2.94 -4.35 17.91
CA GLU A 66 2.71 -3.08 18.60
C GLU A 66 1.22 -2.76 18.69
N LYS A 67 0.50 -2.87 17.57
CA LYS A 67 -0.94 -2.65 17.56
C LYS A 67 -1.67 -3.67 18.43
N ALA A 68 -1.34 -4.94 18.29
CA ALA A 68 -1.99 -6.01 19.02
C ALA A 68 -1.75 -5.89 20.53
N MET A 69 -0.55 -5.48 20.96
CA MET A 69 -0.28 -5.14 22.36
C MET A 69 -1.12 -3.94 22.82
N ALA A 70 -1.24 -2.88 22.01
CA ALA A 70 -2.08 -1.74 22.33
C ALA A 70 -3.57 -2.11 22.44
N CYS A 71 -4.02 -3.09 21.66
CA CYS A 71 -5.40 -3.57 21.65
C CYS A 71 -5.73 -4.56 22.77
N ALA A 72 -4.86 -5.55 23.02
CA ALA A 72 -5.11 -6.65 23.94
C ALA A 72 -4.46 -6.47 25.32
N GLY A 73 -3.60 -5.46 25.48
CA GLY A 73 -2.85 -5.21 26.72
C GLY A 73 -1.82 -6.27 27.08
N GLN A 74 -1.53 -7.20 26.16
CA GLN A 74 -0.60 -8.32 26.36
C GLN A 74 0.16 -8.66 25.08
N ASN A 75 1.29 -9.35 25.24
CA ASN A 75 2.02 -9.89 24.10
C ASN A 75 1.18 -10.93 23.36
N VAL A 76 0.98 -10.71 22.06
CA VAL A 76 0.29 -11.66 21.20
C VAL A 76 1.28 -12.64 20.58
N THR A 77 0.81 -13.88 20.38
CA THR A 77 1.56 -14.87 19.59
C THR A 77 1.27 -14.60 18.12
N VAL A 78 2.32 -14.39 17.32
CA VAL A 78 2.23 -14.10 15.88
C VAL A 78 3.11 -15.06 15.11
N ARG A 79 2.83 -15.24 13.81
CA ARG A 79 3.68 -16.07 12.95
C ARG A 79 5.12 -15.54 12.96
N THR A 80 6.09 -16.44 12.99
CA THR A 80 7.51 -16.07 12.93
C THR A 80 7.89 -15.62 11.52
N CYS A 81 8.94 -14.81 11.40
CA CYS A 81 9.52 -14.53 10.09
C CYS A 81 10.27 -15.78 9.57
N PRO A 82 10.17 -16.09 8.27
CA PRO A 82 9.43 -15.35 7.24
C PRO A 82 7.96 -15.78 7.06
N ASN A 83 7.47 -16.78 7.80
CA ASN A 83 6.08 -17.29 7.67
C ASN A 83 5.00 -16.21 7.81
N PHE A 84 5.28 -15.10 8.52
CA PHE A 84 4.38 -13.95 8.60
C PHE A 84 4.07 -13.37 7.21
N VAL A 85 5.07 -13.23 6.34
CA VAL A 85 4.90 -12.71 4.97
C VAL A 85 4.67 -13.84 3.96
N LYS A 86 5.23 -15.03 4.17
CA LYS A 86 5.04 -16.20 3.29
C LYS A 86 3.64 -16.79 3.34
N ALA A 87 2.90 -16.62 4.43
CA ALA A 87 1.49 -17.02 4.46
C ALA A 87 0.67 -16.32 3.35
N LEU A 88 1.18 -15.22 2.81
CA LEU A 88 0.54 -14.44 1.76
C LEU A 88 1.07 -14.79 0.35
N TYR A 89 2.24 -15.47 0.22
CA TYR A 89 2.96 -15.67 -1.04
C TYR A 89 3.80 -16.96 -1.08
N ASP A 90 3.64 -17.76 -2.16
CA ASP A 90 4.19 -19.11 -2.33
C ASP A 90 5.35 -19.21 -3.37
N PRO A 91 6.29 -18.25 -3.39
CA PRO A 91 7.66 -18.71 -3.53
C PRO A 91 8.58 -18.18 -2.42
N ASP A 92 9.51 -19.05 -2.01
CA ASP A 92 10.65 -18.69 -1.17
C ASP A 92 11.52 -17.62 -1.87
N CYS A 93 12.14 -16.73 -1.09
CA CYS A 93 13.10 -15.74 -1.57
C CYS A 93 12.56 -14.65 -2.50
N VAL A 94 11.63 -13.82 -2.01
CA VAL A 94 11.13 -12.69 -2.79
C VAL A 94 11.56 -11.34 -2.23
N GLU A 95 11.70 -10.36 -3.12
CA GLU A 95 11.77 -8.96 -2.70
C GLU A 95 10.36 -8.38 -2.58
N PHE A 96 10.18 -7.46 -1.65
CA PHE A 96 8.94 -6.74 -1.42
C PHE A 96 9.09 -5.29 -1.83
N ASP A 97 7.97 -4.68 -2.21
CA ASP A 97 7.93 -3.24 -2.41
C ASP A 97 7.84 -2.50 -1.07
N GLN A 98 8.82 -1.64 -0.82
CA GLN A 98 8.92 -0.84 0.39
C GLN A 98 7.68 0.03 0.63
N GLY A 99 7.16 0.69 -0.41
CA GLY A 99 5.99 1.56 -0.30
C GLY A 99 4.75 0.78 0.10
N SER A 100 4.56 -0.40 -0.49
CA SER A 100 3.46 -1.29 -0.11
C SER A 100 3.59 -1.84 1.31
N VAL A 101 4.81 -2.13 1.76
CA VAL A 101 5.10 -2.54 3.15
C VAL A 101 4.81 -1.40 4.13
N GLN A 102 5.24 -0.18 3.83
CA GLN A 102 4.96 1.01 4.63
C GLN A 102 3.45 1.25 4.75
N GLY A 103 2.71 1.17 3.64
CA GLY A 103 1.25 1.30 3.68
C GLY A 103 0.58 0.22 4.55
N CYS A 104 1.12 -1.00 4.60
CA CYS A 104 0.61 -2.03 5.51
C CYS A 104 0.96 -1.77 6.97
N VAL A 105 2.15 -1.23 7.26
CA VAL A 105 2.51 -0.76 8.60
C VAL A 105 1.51 0.30 9.08
N GLU A 106 1.23 1.30 8.25
CA GLU A 106 0.25 2.36 8.54
C GLU A 106 -1.16 1.79 8.72
N HIS A 107 -1.54 0.79 7.92
CA HIS A 107 -2.81 0.10 8.08
C HIS A 107 -2.93 -0.58 9.45
N TYR A 108 -1.94 -1.39 9.86
CA TYR A 108 -1.97 -2.04 11.17
C TYR A 108 -1.99 -1.04 12.32
N GLN A 109 -1.30 0.08 12.21
CA GLN A 109 -1.33 1.11 13.26
C GLN A 109 -2.69 1.82 13.34
N SER A 110 -3.38 2.03 12.22
CA SER A 110 -4.63 2.78 12.13
C SER A 110 -5.89 1.94 12.32
N VAL A 111 -5.86 0.64 12.02
CA VAL A 111 -7.03 -0.24 12.07
C VAL A 111 -7.63 -0.32 13.48
N GLN A 112 -8.95 -0.53 13.56
CA GLN A 112 -9.61 -0.77 14.85
C GLN A 112 -9.22 -2.15 15.39
N CYS A 113 -9.17 -2.28 16.73
CA CYS A 113 -8.70 -3.51 17.37
C CYS A 113 -9.51 -4.75 16.98
N GLU A 114 -10.81 -4.61 16.72
CA GLU A 114 -11.70 -5.69 16.30
C GLU A 114 -11.45 -6.16 14.85
N LEU A 115 -10.78 -5.34 14.05
CA LEU A 115 -10.49 -5.59 12.64
C LEU A 115 -9.01 -5.93 12.40
N LEU A 116 -8.20 -5.92 13.46
CA LEU A 116 -6.79 -6.27 13.38
C LEU A 116 -6.65 -7.77 13.08
N THR A 117 -6.07 -8.09 11.93
CA THR A 117 -5.80 -9.47 11.49
C THR A 117 -4.42 -9.53 10.83
N GLU A 118 -3.67 -10.61 11.04
CA GLU A 118 -2.30 -10.77 10.47
C GLU A 118 -2.30 -10.74 8.93
N ASP A 119 -3.42 -11.12 8.32
CA ASP A 119 -3.59 -11.23 6.87
C ASP A 119 -4.41 -10.05 6.28
N GLY A 120 -4.72 -9.03 7.09
CA GLY A 120 -5.57 -7.90 6.70
C GLY A 120 -4.94 -6.94 5.70
N CYS A 121 -3.62 -7.01 5.50
CA CYS A 121 -2.89 -6.23 4.51
C CYS A 121 -1.89 -7.08 3.74
N VAL A 122 -1.75 -6.75 2.45
CA VAL A 122 -0.96 -7.50 1.49
C VAL A 122 0.00 -6.54 0.79
N ALA A 123 1.28 -6.67 1.11
CA ALA A 123 2.35 -5.94 0.46
C ALA A 123 2.63 -6.51 -0.95
N THR A 124 2.96 -5.64 -1.90
CA THR A 124 3.35 -6.02 -3.26
C THR A 124 4.68 -6.77 -3.23
N VAL A 125 4.71 -7.89 -3.95
CA VAL A 125 5.87 -8.77 -4.09
C VAL A 125 6.42 -8.64 -5.51
N TYR A 126 7.74 -8.69 -5.64
CA TYR A 126 8.44 -8.78 -6.92
C TYR A 126 8.87 -10.23 -7.18
N PRO A 127 8.03 -11.05 -7.85
CA PRO A 127 8.35 -12.45 -8.12
C PRO A 127 9.56 -12.57 -9.06
N GLY A 128 10.40 -13.58 -8.84
CA GLY A 128 11.62 -13.80 -9.64
C GLY A 128 12.77 -12.83 -9.32
N SER A 129 12.65 -12.05 -8.23
CA SER A 129 13.73 -11.20 -7.70
C SER A 129 14.60 -11.95 -6.67
N GLU A 130 14.63 -13.27 -6.78
CA GLU A 130 15.39 -14.14 -5.90
C GLU A 130 16.87 -13.72 -5.94
N PRO A 131 17.49 -13.34 -4.81
CA PRO A 131 18.91 -13.08 -4.78
C PRO A 131 19.68 -14.35 -5.18
N ALA A 132 20.78 -14.19 -5.90
CA ALA A 132 21.60 -15.32 -6.33
C ALA A 132 22.05 -16.15 -5.11
N GLY A 133 21.60 -17.41 -5.03
CA GLY A 133 21.88 -18.32 -3.91
C GLY A 133 20.67 -18.74 -3.07
N CYS A 134 19.45 -18.51 -3.57
CA CYS A 134 18.27 -19.18 -3.02
C CYS A 134 18.33 -20.71 -3.25
N PRO A 135 17.99 -21.50 -2.22
CA PRO A 135 18.26 -22.95 -2.17
C PRO A 135 17.42 -23.77 -3.15
#